data_AF-A0A1I6V714-F1
#
_entry.id   AF-A0A1I6V714-F1
#
_cell.length_a   1.000
_cell.length_b   1.000
_cell.length_c   1.000
_cell.angle_alpha   90.00
_cell.angle_beta   90.00
_cell.angle_gamma   90.00
#
_symmetry.space_group_name_H-M   'P 1'
#
loop_
_entity.id
_entity.type
_entity.pdbx_description
1 polymer ?
#
loop_
_entity_poly.entity_id
_entity_poly.type
_entity_poly.pdbx_seq_one_letter_code
_entity_poly.pdbx_strand_id
1 'polypeptide(L)'
;MTSCCYRNKRPITRRRYDHLWTRIGEHLPWVTTQGVSTHWLRHTTLTWVERNHGYAIARAYAGHTTTSSDTGTTAAYTQAGIPEIATALATLTNEPHPLATNTNH
;
A
#
# COMPACT_ATOMS: atom_id res chain seq x y z
N MET A 1 -8.69 -7.21 3.94
CA MET A 1 -8.06 -7.44 2.62
C MET A 1 -8.90 -8.46 1.86
N THR A 2 -9.73 -8.01 0.93
CA THR A 2 -10.37 -8.91 -0.03
C THR A 2 -9.29 -9.40 -0.98
N SER A 3 -8.89 -10.67 -0.86
CA SER A 3 -7.94 -11.28 -1.78
C SER A 3 -8.45 -11.11 -3.21
N CYS A 4 -7.60 -10.64 -4.12
CA CYS A 4 -7.97 -10.55 -5.53
C CYS A 4 -8.34 -11.95 -6.02
N CYS A 5 -9.53 -12.09 -6.59
CA CYS A 5 -10.08 -13.38 -7.00
C CYS A 5 -10.33 -13.40 -8.50
N TYR A 6 -10.24 -14.58 -9.09
CA TYR A 6 -10.77 -14.84 -10.43
C TYR A 6 -12.29 -14.63 -10.44
N ARG A 7 -12.88 -14.48 -11.63
CA ARG A 7 -14.34 -14.39 -11.81
C ARG A 7 -15.10 -15.58 -11.18
N ASN A 8 -14.45 -16.73 -11.07
CA ASN A 8 -14.96 -17.93 -10.39
C ASN A 8 -14.72 -17.93 -8.85
N LYS A 9 -14.43 -16.77 -8.25
CA LYS A 9 -14.17 -16.54 -6.81
C LYS A 9 -12.97 -17.28 -6.23
N ARG A 10 -12.14 -17.95 -7.05
CA ARG A 10 -10.91 -18.56 -6.56
C ARG A 10 -9.87 -17.47 -6.25
N PRO A 11 -9.12 -17.57 -5.14
CA PRO A 11 -8.04 -16.65 -4.85
C PRO A 11 -6.98 -16.67 -5.95
N ILE A 12 -6.48 -15.50 -6.32
CA ILE A 12 -5.31 -15.39 -7.18
C ILE A 12 -4.07 -15.77 -6.38
N THR A 13 -3.30 -16.71 -6.92
CA THR A 13 -2.05 -17.16 -6.31
C THR A 13 -0.89 -16.24 -6.68
N ARG A 14 0.17 -16.25 -5.86
CA ARG A 14 1.43 -15.53 -6.13
C ARG A 14 1.97 -15.80 -7.54
N ARG A 15 1.98 -17.07 -7.97
CA ARG A 15 2.45 -17.47 -9.31
C ARG A 15 1.71 -16.76 -10.45
N ARG A 16 0.43 -16.44 -10.27
CA ARG A 16 -0.30 -15.70 -11.30
C ARG A 16 0.24 -14.28 -11.45
N TYR A 17 0.55 -13.61 -10.34
CA TYR A 17 1.15 -12.28 -10.37
C TYR A 17 2.53 -12.31 -11.05
N ASP A 18 3.36 -13.29 -10.71
CA ASP A 18 4.68 -13.46 -11.34
C ASP A 18 4.54 -13.59 -12.87
N HIS A 19 3.59 -14.40 -13.33
CA HIS A 19 3.32 -14.58 -14.77
C HIS A 19 2.78 -13.31 -15.44
N LEU A 20 1.93 -12.52 -14.75
CA LEU A 20 1.47 -11.23 -15.28
C LEU A 20 2.64 -10.27 -15.52
N TRP A 21 3.61 -10.21 -14.59
CA TRP A 21 4.81 -9.40 -14.77
C TRP A 21 5.67 -9.86 -15.93
N THR A 22 5.82 -11.17 -16.14
CA THR A 22 6.50 -11.72 -17.33
C THR A 22 5.82 -11.23 -18.61
N ARG A 23 4.50 -11.37 -18.71
CA ARG A 23 3.74 -10.93 -19.89
C ARG A 23 3.81 -9.43 -20.14
N ILE A 24 3.78 -8.62 -19.08
CA ILE A 24 3.94 -7.17 -19.20
C ILE A 24 5.36 -6.84 -19.71
N GLY A 25 6.37 -7.57 -19.22
CA GLY A 25 7.76 -7.42 -19.63
C GLY A 25 8.01 -7.71 -21.12
N GLU A 26 7.21 -8.59 -21.73
CA GLU A 26 7.27 -8.86 -23.19
C GLU A 26 6.86 -7.63 -24.02
N HIS A 27 5.95 -6.81 -23.51
CA HIS A 27 5.46 -5.61 -24.20
C HIS A 27 6.16 -4.32 -23.76
N LEU A 28 6.74 -4.31 -22.55
CA LEU A 28 7.40 -3.17 -21.96
C LEU A 28 8.79 -3.59 -21.47
N PRO A 29 9.84 -3.51 -22.32
CA PRO A 29 11.17 -4.03 -21.99
C PRO A 29 11.73 -3.47 -20.68
N TRP A 30 11.45 -2.20 -20.36
CA TRP A 30 11.89 -1.55 -19.13
C TRP A 30 11.37 -2.25 -17.85
N VAL A 31 10.22 -2.92 -17.91
CA VAL A 31 9.66 -3.69 -16.78
C VAL A 31 10.60 -4.83 -16.41
N THR A 32 11.16 -5.51 -17.41
CA THR A 32 12.16 -6.57 -17.19
C THR A 32 13.48 -5.99 -16.71
N THR A 33 13.93 -4.88 -17.32
CA THR A 33 15.18 -4.20 -16.95
C THR A 33 15.19 -3.73 -15.50
N GLN A 34 14.06 -3.22 -15.00
CA GLN A 34 13.92 -2.70 -13.64
C GLN A 34 13.51 -3.78 -12.62
N GLY A 35 13.24 -5.02 -13.05
CA GLY A 35 12.80 -6.09 -12.16
C GLY A 35 11.47 -5.80 -11.46
N VAL A 36 10.53 -5.15 -12.16
CA VAL A 36 9.24 -4.76 -11.59
C VAL A 36 8.46 -6.01 -11.19
N SER A 37 7.95 -6.00 -9.96
CA SER A 37 7.16 -7.07 -9.36
C SER A 37 6.10 -6.50 -8.41
N THR A 38 5.21 -7.35 -7.90
CA THR A 38 4.22 -6.94 -6.90
C THR A 38 4.89 -6.45 -5.61
N HIS A 39 6.03 -7.04 -5.25
CA HIS A 39 6.83 -6.59 -4.10
C HIS A 39 7.47 -5.21 -4.37
N TRP A 40 7.99 -5.00 -5.58
CA TRP A 40 8.52 -3.70 -6.00
C TRP A 40 7.44 -2.62 -5.94
N LEU A 41 6.23 -2.88 -6.47
CA LEU A 41 5.11 -1.94 -6.37
C LEU A 41 4.77 -1.60 -4.92
N ARG A 42 4.69 -2.61 -4.04
CA ARG A 42 4.43 -2.38 -2.61
C ARG A 42 5.48 -1.43 -2.01
N HIS A 43 6.76 -1.66 -2.27
CA HIS A 43 7.82 -0.80 -1.78
C HIS A 43 7.71 0.62 -2.33
N THR A 44 7.52 0.78 -3.64
CA THR A 44 7.34 2.10 -4.26
C THR A 44 6.16 2.86 -3.66
N THR A 45 5.02 2.20 -3.47
CA THR A 45 3.86 2.81 -2.80
C THR A 45 4.19 3.25 -1.39
N LEU A 46 4.82 2.38 -0.58
CA LEU A 46 5.14 2.71 0.81
C LEU A 46 6.18 3.84 0.92
N THR A 47 7.22 3.82 0.09
CA THR A 47 8.22 4.89 0.02
C THR A 47 7.59 6.22 -0.39
N TRP A 48 6.63 6.21 -1.32
CA TRP A 48 5.90 7.43 -1.67
C TRP A 48 5.08 7.94 -0.49
N VAL A 49 4.31 7.07 0.18
CA VAL A 49 3.51 7.46 1.35
C VAL A 49 4.39 8.02 2.47
N GLU A 50 5.53 7.38 2.75
CA GLU A 50 6.47 7.83 3.77
C GLU A 50 7.03 9.23 3.47
N ARG A 51 7.38 9.51 2.23
CA ARG A 51 7.93 10.82 1.83
C ARG A 51 6.90 11.95 1.87
N ASN A 52 5.63 11.67 1.64
CA ASN A 52 4.58 12.70 1.55
C ASN A 52 3.80 12.87 2.86
N HIS A 53 3.65 11.80 3.63
CA HIS A 53 2.79 11.76 4.83
C HIS A 53 3.55 11.32 6.09
N GLY A 54 4.81 10.90 5.97
CA GLY A 54 5.65 10.52 7.10
C GLY A 54 5.56 9.04 7.47
N TYR A 55 6.49 8.63 8.34
CA TYR A 55 6.74 7.23 8.69
C TYR A 55 5.58 6.56 9.43
N ALA A 56 4.93 7.28 10.36
CA ALA A 56 3.79 6.76 11.12
C ALA A 56 2.63 6.32 10.19
N ILE A 57 2.31 7.16 9.20
CA ILE A 57 1.27 6.88 8.20
C ILE A 57 1.70 5.73 7.30
N ALA A 58 2.95 5.71 6.80
CA ALA A 58 3.45 4.63 5.96
C ALA A 58 3.44 3.26 6.67
N ARG A 59 3.80 3.22 7.95
CA ARG A 59 3.79 2.00 8.77
C ARG A 59 2.37 1.46 8.95
N ALA A 60 1.41 2.32 9.27
CA ALA A 60 0.01 1.94 9.40
C ALA A 60 -0.60 1.54 8.04
N TYR A 61 -0.26 2.28 6.97
CA TYR A 61 -0.65 1.98 5.58
C TYR A 61 -0.14 0.61 5.11
N ALA A 62 1.03 0.17 5.58
CA ALA A 62 1.57 -1.17 5.31
C ALA A 62 0.77 -2.30 5.99
N GLY A 63 -0.16 -1.98 6.90
CA GLY A 63 -0.89 -2.92 7.72
C GLY A 63 -0.11 -3.42 8.94
N HIS A 64 0.97 -2.73 9.34
CA HIS A 64 1.69 -3.06 10.56
C HIS A 64 0.96 -2.45 11.76
N THR A 65 0.10 -3.23 12.42
CA THR A 65 -0.48 -2.86 13.71
C THR A 65 0.52 -3.15 14.83
N THR A 66 0.57 -2.30 15.85
CA THR A 66 1.32 -2.62 17.07
C THR A 66 0.68 -3.84 17.72
N THR A 67 1.32 -4.99 17.63
CA THR A 67 0.96 -6.14 18.47
C THR A 67 1.32 -5.76 19.91
N SER A 68 0.41 -6.02 20.86
CA SER A 68 0.46 -5.55 22.24
C SER A 68 1.71 -5.93 23.06
N SER A 69 2.68 -6.64 22.49
CA SER A 69 3.95 -7.03 23.12
C SER A 69 5.04 -5.95 23.11
N ASP A 70 4.88 -4.85 22.37
CA ASP A 70 5.88 -3.78 22.20
C ASP A 70 5.43 -2.43 22.82
N THR A 71 4.51 -2.48 23.78
CA THR A 71 3.88 -1.29 24.37
C THR A 71 4.78 -0.63 25.43
N GLY A 72 5.89 -0.03 24.99
CA GLY A 72 6.47 1.10 25.69
C GLY A 72 5.51 2.28 25.62
N THR A 73 5.28 2.94 26.75
CA THR A 73 4.27 4.00 27.03
C THR A 73 4.33 5.25 26.13
N THR A 74 5.16 5.25 25.08
CA THR A 74 5.30 6.31 24.06
C THR A 74 4.78 5.92 22.67
N ALA A 75 4.43 4.64 22.42
CA ALA A 75 3.94 4.20 21.11
C ALA A 75 2.54 4.76 20.74
N ALA A 76 1.75 5.18 21.72
CA ALA A 76 0.41 5.71 21.50
C ALA A 76 0.40 7.09 20.81
N TYR A 77 1.48 7.88 20.94
CA TYR A 77 1.56 9.24 20.36
C TYR A 77 2.06 9.27 18.91
N THR A 78 2.36 8.12 18.32
CA THR A 78 2.96 8.01 16.96
C THR A 78 2.13 7.13 16.02
N GLN A 79 0.90 6.78 16.40
CA GLN A 79 0.00 6.04 15.53
C GLN A 79 -0.77 6.97 14.61
N ALA A 80 -0.66 6.71 13.32
CA ALA A 80 -1.49 7.38 12.33
C ALA A 80 -2.96 6.96 12.50
N GLY A 81 -3.85 7.95 12.46
CA GLY A 81 -5.28 7.72 12.47
C GLY A 81 -5.81 7.17 11.15
N ILE A 82 -6.96 6.48 11.18
CA ILE A 82 -7.68 6.05 9.96
C ILE A 82 -7.91 7.22 8.98
N PRO A 83 -8.26 8.45 9.43
CA PRO A 83 -8.46 9.56 8.51
C PRO A 83 -7.19 9.98 7.75
N GLU A 84 -6.03 9.91 8.40
CA GLU A 84 -4.74 10.26 7.79
C GLU A 84 -4.32 9.23 6.73
N ILE A 85 -4.56 7.94 7.00
CA ILE A 85 -4.36 6.85 6.05
C ILE A 85 -5.30 7.02 4.85
N ALA A 86 -6.56 7.39 5.10
CA ALA A 86 -7.54 7.67 4.05
C ALA A 86 -7.14 8.86 3.17
N THR A 87 -6.60 9.93 3.76
CA THR A 87 -6.07 11.08 3.03
C THR A 87 -4.85 10.69 2.18
N ALA A 88 -3.93 9.87 2.71
CA ALA A 88 -2.80 9.37 1.94
C ALA A 88 -3.23 8.50 0.75
N LEU A 89 -4.24 7.64 0.94
CA LEU A 89 -4.84 6.85 -0.14
C LEU A 89 -5.49 7.76 -1.18
N ALA A 90 -6.32 8.72 -0.76
CA ALA A 90 -7.01 9.65 -1.66
C ALA A 90 -6.03 10.46 -2.52
N THR A 91 -4.92 10.90 -1.92
CA THR A 91 -3.86 11.65 -2.61
C THR A 91 -3.12 10.77 -3.61
N LEU A 92 -2.81 9.51 -3.25
CA LEU A 92 -2.13 8.57 -4.13
C LEU A 92 -2.98 8.18 -5.36
N THR A 93 -4.28 8.00 -5.18
CA THR A 93 -5.19 7.57 -6.26
C THR A 93 -5.84 8.73 -7.00
N ASN A 94 -5.75 9.95 -6.48
CA ASN A 94 -6.49 11.12 -6.95
C ASN A 94 -8.01 10.90 -6.96
N GLU A 95 -8.51 10.12 -6.00
CA GLU A 95 -9.93 9.79 -5.87
C GLU A 95 -10.41 10.16 -4.45
N PRO A 96 -11.58 10.81 -4.29
CA PRO A 96 -12.06 11.23 -2.99
C PRO A 96 -12.37 10.02 -2.10
N HIS A 97 -11.90 10.05 -0.86
CA HIS A 97 -12.15 8.98 0.12
C HIS A 97 -13.12 9.48 1.21
N PRO A 98 -14.20 8.75 1.55
CA PRO A 98 -15.23 9.22 2.49
C PRO A 98 -14.70 9.43 3.91
N LEU A 99 -13.63 8.72 4.28
CA LEU A 99 -12.94 8.86 5.58
C LEU A 99 -11.73 9.80 5.53
N ALA A 100 -11.39 10.35 4.36
CA ALA A 100 -10.33 11.35 4.32
C ALA A 100 -10.82 12.59 5.06
N THR A 101 -9.96 13.16 5.90
CA THR A 101 -10.24 14.48 6.44
C THR A 101 -10.27 15.46 5.27
N ASN A 102 -11.44 16.05 5.00
CA ASN A 102 -11.50 17.27 4.22
C ASN A 102 -10.75 18.33 5.03
N THR A 103 -9.44 18.45 4.78
CA THR A 103 -8.66 19.55 5.31
C THR A 103 -9.12 20.81 4.58
N ASN A 104 -10.26 21.35 4.99
CA ASN A 104 -10.63 22.74 4.71
C ASN A 104 -9.62 23.60 5.48
N HIS A 105 -8.54 23.98 4.82
CA HIS A 105 -7.67 25.06 5.24
C HIS A 105 -7.73 26.18 4.19
#